data_AF-A0A8X6TLV8-F1
#
_entry.id   AF-A0A8X6TLV8-F1
#
_cell.length_a   1.000
_cell.length_b   1.000
_cell.length_c   1.000
_cell.angle_alpha   90.00
_cell.angle_beta   90.00
_cell.angle_gamma   90.00
#
_symmetry.space_group_name_H-M   'P 1'
#
loop_
_entity.id
_entity.type
_entity.pdbx_description
1 polymer ?
#
loop_
_entity_poly.entity_id
_entity_poly.type
_entity_poly.pdbx_seq_one_letter_code
_entity_poly.pdbx_strand_id
1 'polypeptide(L)'
;MASGVQFNDPDPFLWVPLYGTAAILTASITIRPNLSENKIWRWAYWIHAIYCLGMFVYVLIALVVVATNPQADGSLNPLTYEEGREMAGIMITAIWLFTCKQSPAIRCTFPRWCQCVKSREIVHHNPEAVFIEGRTSLLLSASHAY
;
A
#
# COMPACT_ATOMS: atom_id res chain seq x y z
N MET A 1 14.08 -11.85 3.79
CA MET A 1 13.76 -10.50 4.29
C MET A 1 15.05 -9.69 4.29
N ALA A 2 15.01 -8.43 3.87
CA ALA A 2 16.18 -7.55 3.95
C ALA A 2 16.65 -7.34 5.40
N SER A 3 15.78 -7.49 6.40
CA SER A 3 16.15 -7.39 7.82
C SER A 3 17.27 -8.36 8.26
N GLY A 4 17.37 -9.55 7.68
CA GLY A 4 18.37 -10.54 8.09
C GLY A 4 19.81 -10.11 7.80
N VAL A 5 20.03 -9.33 6.74
CA VAL A 5 21.38 -8.85 6.38
C VAL A 5 21.81 -7.65 7.22
N GLN A 6 20.87 -6.98 7.90
CA GLN A 6 21.11 -5.76 8.67
C GLN A 6 21.62 -6.03 10.09
N PHE A 7 21.65 -7.28 10.54
CA PHE A 7 22.28 -7.64 11.82
C PHE A 7 23.79 -7.40 11.82
N ASN A 8 24.38 -7.30 10.63
CA ASN A 8 25.81 -7.04 10.45
C ASN A 8 26.13 -5.53 10.38
N ASP A 9 25.10 -4.68 10.32
CA ASP A 9 25.28 -3.23 10.25
C ASP A 9 25.55 -2.68 11.67
N PRO A 10 26.18 -1.50 11.80
CA PRO A 10 26.51 -0.92 13.11
C PRO A 10 25.26 -0.54 13.94
N ASP A 11 24.11 -0.35 13.29
CA ASP A 11 22.84 0.12 13.86
C ASP A 11 21.65 -0.82 13.53
N PRO A 12 21.75 -2.13 13.85
CA PRO A 12 20.77 -3.13 13.46
C PRO A 12 19.37 -2.85 14.05
N PHE A 13 19.34 -2.13 15.18
CA PHE A 13 18.12 -1.75 15.88
C PHE A 13 17.24 -0.76 15.10
N LEU A 14 17.78 -0.05 14.12
CA LEU A 14 17.01 0.84 13.26
C LEU A 14 16.47 0.08 12.04
N TRP A 15 17.35 -0.66 11.35
CA TRP A 15 17.04 -1.29 10.08
C TRP A 15 16.21 -2.57 10.19
N VAL A 16 16.48 -3.41 11.21
CA VAL A 16 15.75 -4.67 11.40
C VAL A 16 14.26 -4.41 11.65
N PRO A 17 13.85 -3.50 12.56
CA PRO A 17 12.44 -3.17 12.74
C PRO A 17 11.83 -2.48 11.52
N LEU A 18 12.59 -1.67 10.78
CA LEU A 18 12.12 -1.02 9.55
C LEU A 18 11.68 -2.06 8.51
N TYR A 19 12.61 -2.91 8.08
CA TYR A 19 12.31 -3.90 7.05
C TYR A 19 11.42 -5.04 7.57
N GLY A 20 11.56 -5.41 8.84
CA GLY A 20 10.76 -6.45 9.48
C GLY A 20 9.29 -6.07 9.57
N THR A 21 8.98 -4.85 10.02
CA THR A 21 7.60 -4.36 10.12
C THR A 21 6.93 -4.29 8.75
N ALA A 22 7.65 -3.81 7.73
CA ALA A 22 7.17 -3.81 6.36
C ALA A 22 6.84 -5.23 5.87
N ALA A 23 7.71 -6.20 6.12
CA ALA A 23 7.48 -7.61 5.76
C ALA A 23 6.25 -8.19 6.46
N ILE A 24 6.04 -7.88 7.74
CA ILE A 24 4.86 -8.34 8.50
C ILE A 24 3.57 -7.70 7.97
N LEU A 25 3.58 -6.39 7.75
CA LEU A 25 2.41 -5.66 7.23
C LEU A 25 2.01 -6.16 5.84
N THR A 26 2.99 -6.35 4.95
CA THR A 26 2.76 -6.89 3.60
C THR A 26 2.29 -8.35 3.66
N ALA A 27 2.93 -9.22 4.44
CA ALA A 27 2.48 -10.61 4.60
C ALA A 27 1.06 -10.70 5.17
N SER A 28 0.72 -9.85 6.14
CA SER A 28 -0.61 -9.85 6.78
C SER A 28 -1.74 -9.60 5.77
N ILE A 29 -1.55 -8.66 4.84
CA ILE A 29 -2.57 -8.39 3.82
C ILE A 29 -2.59 -9.44 2.71
N THR A 30 -1.45 -10.08 2.41
CA THR A 30 -1.40 -11.17 1.42
C THR A 30 -2.13 -12.40 1.93
N ILE A 31 -2.02 -12.72 3.23
CA ILE A 31 -2.74 -13.85 3.84
C ILE A 31 -4.21 -13.52 4.06
N ARG A 32 -4.52 -12.29 4.49
CA ARG A 32 -5.89 -11.84 4.79
C ARG A 32 -6.14 -10.41 4.30
N PRO A 33 -6.63 -10.21 3.06
CA PRO A 33 -6.80 -8.87 2.49
C PRO A 33 -7.78 -7.99 3.28
N ASN A 34 -8.77 -8.59 3.95
CA ASN A 34 -9.75 -7.89 4.79
C ASN A 34 -9.11 -7.20 6.02
N LEU A 35 -7.86 -7.50 6.37
CA LEU A 35 -7.16 -6.82 7.48
C LEU A 35 -6.87 -5.34 7.20
N SER A 36 -6.79 -4.95 5.93
CA SER A 36 -6.54 -3.54 5.55
C SER A 36 -7.65 -2.58 5.98
N GLU A 37 -8.87 -3.09 6.18
CA GLU A 37 -10.02 -2.34 6.68
C GLU A 37 -10.00 -2.15 8.21
N ASN A 38 -9.18 -2.94 8.92
CA ASN A 38 -9.07 -2.85 10.37
C ASN A 38 -8.32 -1.56 10.77
N LYS A 39 -8.92 -0.80 11.71
CA LYS A 39 -8.32 0.41 12.27
C LYS A 39 -6.91 0.17 12.82
N ILE A 40 -6.68 -0.95 13.51
CA ILE A 40 -5.37 -1.27 14.12
C ILE A 40 -4.30 -1.42 13.03
N TRP A 41 -4.59 -2.17 11.97
CA TRP A 41 -3.67 -2.34 10.85
C TRP A 41 -3.38 -0.99 10.17
N ARG A 42 -4.41 -0.16 9.99
CA ARG A 42 -4.27 1.17 9.39
C ARG A 42 -3.40 2.10 10.23
N TRP A 43 -3.52 2.05 11.55
CA TRP A 43 -2.64 2.79 12.47
C TRP A 43 -1.20 2.29 12.39
N ALA A 44 -0.98 0.97 12.42
CA ALA A 44 0.35 0.39 12.26
C ALA A 44 1.01 0.80 10.95
N TYR A 45 0.26 0.78 9.84
CA TYR A 45 0.70 1.30 8.55
C TYR A 45 1.14 2.76 8.64
N TRP A 46 0.31 3.64 9.23
CA TRP A 46 0.63 5.08 9.29
C TRP A 46 1.82 5.38 10.18
N ILE A 47 1.92 4.74 11.35
CA ILE A 47 3.08 4.85 12.23
C ILE A 47 4.35 4.41 11.48
N HIS A 48 4.27 3.28 10.79
CA HIS A 48 5.40 2.77 10.03
C HIS A 48 5.77 3.65 8.83
N ALA A 49 4.78 4.24 8.15
CA ALA A 49 5.02 5.21 7.07
C ALA A 49 5.70 6.49 7.56
N ILE A 50 5.29 7.01 8.72
CA ILE A 50 5.95 8.16 9.37
C ILE A 50 7.39 7.81 9.75
N TYR A 51 7.60 6.61 10.30
CA TYR A 51 8.94 6.12 10.63
C TYR A 51 9.82 6.00 9.38
N CYS A 52 9.31 5.42 8.30
CA CYS A 52 10.03 5.35 7.02
C CYS A 52 10.37 6.74 6.47
N LEU A 53 9.45 7.72 6.58
CA LEU A 53 9.72 9.09 6.17
C LEU A 53 10.82 9.75 7.01
N GLY A 54 10.79 9.56 8.34
CA GLY A 54 11.82 10.07 9.23
C GLY A 54 13.19 9.47 8.91
N MET A 55 13.25 8.15 8.70
CA MET A 55 14.49 7.46 8.32
C MET A 55 14.97 7.89 6.93
N PHE A 56 14.07 8.10 5.97
CA PHE A 56 14.43 8.61 4.64
C PHE A 56 15.11 9.99 4.75
N VAL A 57 14.56 10.90 5.54
CA VAL A 57 15.16 12.23 5.76
C VAL A 57 16.51 12.12 6.47
N TYR A 58 16.62 11.28 7.49
CA TYR A 58 17.87 11.02 8.22
C TYR A 58 18.99 10.56 7.26
N VAL A 59 18.71 9.54 6.47
CA VAL A 59 19.68 8.96 5.52
C VAL A 59 20.00 9.93 4.39
N LEU A 60 19.01 10.69 3.90
CA LEU A 60 19.23 11.71 2.89
C LEU A 60 20.23 12.77 3.36
N ILE A 61 20.08 13.24 4.61
CA ILE A 61 21.04 14.18 5.21
C ILE A 61 22.41 13.54 5.33
N ALA A 62 22.49 12.30 5.84
CA ALA A 62 23.75 11.57 5.99
C ALA A 62 24.47 11.40 4.63
N LEU A 63 23.73 11.00 3.59
CA LEU A 63 24.24 10.88 2.23
C LEU A 63 24.78 12.21 1.69
N VAL A 64 24.08 13.32 1.91
CA VAL A 64 24.57 14.64 1.49
C VAL A 64 25.86 15.01 2.22
N VAL A 65 25.96 14.75 3.52
CA VAL A 65 27.18 15.01 4.31
C VAL A 65 28.36 14.18 3.79
N VAL A 66 28.14 12.90 3.52
CA VAL A 66 29.19 12.01 3.01
C VAL A 66 29.60 12.38 1.59
N ALA A 67 28.63 12.63 0.69
CA ALA A 67 28.89 12.97 -0.70
C ALA A 67 29.55 14.36 -0.89
N THR A 68 29.36 15.28 0.05
CA THR A 68 29.99 16.62 0.02
C THR A 68 31.32 16.68 0.77
N ASN A 69 31.75 15.58 1.41
CA ASN A 69 33.01 15.52 2.11
C ASN A 69 34.18 15.61 1.10
N PRO A 70 35.21 16.44 1.33
CA PRO A 70 36.40 16.51 0.46
C PRO A 70 37.14 15.18 0.25
N GLN A 71 36.92 14.20 1.15
CA GLN A 71 37.51 12.86 1.11
C GLN A 71 36.63 11.84 0.37
N ALA A 72 35.47 12.26 -0.12
CA ALA A 72 34.58 11.42 -0.90
C ALA A 72 35.29 10.91 -2.17
N ASP A 73 34.90 9.72 -2.61
CA ASP A 73 35.38 9.06 -3.83
C ASP A 73 35.08 9.85 -5.14
N GLY A 74 34.40 11.00 -5.05
CA GLY A 74 34.03 11.85 -6.18
C GLY A 74 32.92 11.23 -7.05
N SER A 75 32.35 10.11 -6.62
CA SER A 75 31.29 9.42 -7.34
C SER A 75 29.98 10.20 -7.21
N LEU A 76 29.36 10.51 -8.36
CA LEU A 76 28.00 11.06 -8.39
C LEU A 76 26.91 9.99 -8.18
N ASN A 77 27.30 8.71 -8.12
CA ASN A 77 26.35 7.62 -7.94
C ASN A 77 26.08 7.42 -6.43
N PRO A 78 24.87 7.73 -5.93
CA PRO A 78 24.57 7.60 -4.50
C PRO A 78 24.68 6.16 -3.99
N LEU A 79 24.55 5.16 -4.86
CA LEU A 79 24.63 3.74 -4.48
C LEU A 79 26.06 3.26 -4.15
N THR A 80 27.09 4.06 -4.42
CA THR A 80 28.46 3.75 -3.96
C THR A 80 28.57 3.90 -2.44
N TYR A 81 27.79 4.81 -1.87
CA TYR A 81 27.69 5.06 -0.44
C TYR A 81 26.69 4.10 0.21
N GLU A 82 26.95 3.74 1.47
CA GLU A 82 26.09 2.88 2.25
C GLU A 82 24.71 3.51 2.47
N GLU A 83 24.71 4.80 2.80
CA GLU A 83 23.54 5.63 3.02
C GLU A 83 22.65 5.66 1.76
N GLY A 84 23.24 5.69 0.56
CA GLY A 84 22.45 5.65 -0.67
C GLY A 84 21.79 4.30 -0.91
N ARG A 85 22.42 3.19 -0.51
CA ARG A 85 21.79 1.84 -0.58
C ARG A 85 20.66 1.71 0.42
N GLU A 86 20.83 2.23 1.63
CA GLU A 86 19.79 2.27 2.66
C GLU A 86 18.59 3.11 2.23
N MET A 87 18.84 4.28 1.66
CA MET A 87 17.80 5.16 1.10
C MET A 87 16.99 4.43 0.02
N ALA A 88 17.66 3.71 -0.89
CA ALA A 88 17.00 2.89 -1.90
C ALA A 88 16.14 1.78 -1.28
N GLY A 89 16.62 1.13 -0.20
CA GLY A 89 15.86 0.13 0.55
C GLY A 89 14.58 0.68 1.17
N ILE A 90 14.64 1.88 1.78
CA ILE A 90 13.47 2.57 2.32
C ILE A 90 12.47 2.90 1.20
N MET A 91 12.94 3.40 0.05
CA MET A 91 12.08 3.71 -1.10
C MET A 91 11.33 2.47 -1.62
N ILE A 92 12.03 1.35 -1.81
CA ILE A 92 11.43 0.08 -2.24
C ILE A 92 10.37 -0.36 -1.22
N THR A 93 10.68 -0.28 0.06
CA THR A 93 9.77 -0.63 1.16
C THR A 93 8.51 0.23 1.14
N ALA A 94 8.66 1.55 0.95
CA ALA A 94 7.55 2.49 0.86
C ALA A 94 6.65 2.20 -0.35
N ILE A 95 7.24 1.95 -1.53
CA ILE A 95 6.49 1.58 -2.75
C ILE A 95 5.69 0.31 -2.51
N TRP A 96 6.32 -0.72 -1.92
CA TRP A 96 5.68 -2.00 -1.68
C TRP A 96 4.47 -1.88 -0.74
N LEU A 97 4.64 -1.17 0.37
CA LEU A 97 3.56 -0.92 1.34
C LEU A 97 2.42 -0.09 0.74
N PHE A 98 2.76 0.88 -0.11
CA PHE A 98 1.77 1.71 -0.79
C PHE A 98 0.94 0.88 -1.78
N THR A 99 1.58 0.03 -2.59
CA THR A 99 0.88 -0.90 -3.50
C THR A 99 -0.02 -1.86 -2.72
N CYS A 100 0.47 -2.38 -1.58
CA CYS A 100 -0.30 -3.23 -0.68
C CYS A 100 -1.57 -2.53 -0.14
N LYS A 101 -1.47 -1.24 0.23
CA LYS A 101 -2.61 -0.45 0.69
C LYS A 101 -3.59 -0.09 -0.43
N GLN A 102 -3.08 0.21 -1.62
CA GLN A 102 -3.92 0.61 -2.75
C GLN A 102 -4.59 -0.56 -3.44
N SER A 103 -4.13 -1.80 -3.23
CA SER A 103 -4.73 -2.98 -3.82
C SER A 103 -6.17 -3.11 -3.31
N PRO A 104 -7.19 -2.74 -4.11
CA PRO A 104 -8.58 -2.94 -3.73
C PRO A 104 -8.86 -4.38 -4.09
N ALA A 105 -8.33 -5.30 -3.28
CA ALA A 105 -8.39 -6.76 -3.43
C ALA A 105 -8.72 -7.14 -4.86
N ILE A 106 -7.74 -7.10 -5.80
CA ILE A 106 -7.87 -7.44 -7.23
C ILE A 106 -9.26 -7.99 -7.49
N ARG A 107 -10.24 -7.11 -7.80
CA ARG A 107 -11.62 -7.56 -8.00
C ARG A 107 -11.55 -8.53 -9.17
N CYS A 108 -11.57 -9.82 -8.84
CA CYS A 108 -11.64 -10.96 -9.74
C CYS A 108 -10.75 -10.85 -10.99
N THR A 109 -9.46 -11.17 -10.91
CA THR A 109 -8.66 -11.50 -12.11
C THR A 109 -8.13 -12.94 -12.12
N PHE A 110 -8.43 -13.74 -11.09
CA PHE A 110 -8.26 -15.20 -11.13
C PHE A 110 -9.61 -15.90 -10.89
N PRO A 111 -10.30 -16.37 -11.95
CA PRO A 111 -11.68 -16.86 -11.85
C PRO A 111 -11.82 -18.30 -11.34
N ARG A 112 -10.90 -18.84 -10.51
CA ARG A 112 -10.98 -20.27 -10.15
C ARG A 112 -11.09 -20.66 -8.68
N TRP A 113 -10.85 -19.75 -7.73
CA TRP A 113 -10.77 -20.15 -6.31
C TRP A 113 -11.57 -19.29 -5.31
N CYS A 114 -12.32 -18.29 -5.78
CA CYS A 114 -13.21 -17.48 -4.92
C CYS A 114 -14.70 -17.72 -5.24
N GLN A 115 -15.13 -18.98 -5.20
CA GLN A 115 -16.55 -19.33 -5.09
C GLN A 115 -16.74 -20.32 -3.95
N CYS A 116 -16.45 -19.89 -2.73
CA CYS A 116 -17.09 -20.47 -1.56
C CYS A 116 -16.99 -19.43 -0.45
N VAL A 117 -18.04 -19.30 0.36
CA VAL A 117 -18.25 -18.25 1.37
C VAL A 117 -18.98 -17.02 0.84
N LYS A 118 -20.30 -17.25 0.72
CA LYS A 118 -21.37 -16.48 1.38
C LYS A 118 -22.36 -15.78 0.44
N SER A 119 -23.15 -16.59 -0.27
CA SER A 119 -24.56 -16.27 -0.47
C SER A 119 -25.38 -17.19 0.44
N ARG A 120 -25.88 -16.63 1.54
CA ARG A 120 -27.05 -17.14 2.24
C ARG A 120 -27.85 -15.93 2.72
N GLU A 121 -28.21 -15.07 1.76
CA GLU A 121 -29.37 -14.20 1.94
C GLU A 121 -30.59 -15.05 1.66
N ILE A 122 -31.35 -15.32 2.71
CA ILE A 122 -32.66 -15.95 2.64
C ILE A 122 -33.56 -14.93 1.95
N VAL A 123 -33.81 -15.14 0.66
CA VAL A 123 -34.84 -14.44 -0.10
C VAL A 123 -36.19 -14.87 0.47
N HIS A 124 -36.76 -14.03 1.33
CA HIS A 124 -38.19 -14.08 1.59
C HIS A 124 -38.90 -13.55 0.35
N HIS A 125 -39.64 -14.43 -0.33
CA HIS A 125 -40.56 -14.09 -1.41
C HIS A 125 -41.47 -12.92 -0.98
N ASN A 126 -41.40 -11.80 -1.71
CA ASN A 126 -42.53 -10.90 -1.87
C ASN A 126 -42.71 -10.64 -3.37
N PRO A 127 -43.78 -11.14 -4.01
CA PRO A 127 -43.92 -11.06 -5.45
C PRO A 127 -44.75 -9.85 -5.87
N GLU A 128 -44.38 -8.62 -5.53
CA GLU A 128 -44.97 -7.43 -6.18
C GLU A 128 -43.98 -6.26 -6.22
N ALA A 129 -43.32 -6.07 -7.35
CA ALA A 129 -42.92 -4.77 -7.89
C ALA A 129 -42.31 -4.98 -9.29
N VAL A 130 -43.22 -4.96 -10.25
CA VAL A 130 -43.01 -4.91 -11.70
C VAL A 130 -42.59 -3.47 -12.10
N PHE A 131 -41.85 -3.35 -13.21
CA PHE A 131 -41.59 -2.15 -14.05
C PHE A 131 -40.46 -1.18 -13.62
N ILE A 132 -39.63 -0.56 -14.48
CA ILE A 132 -39.43 -0.59 -15.95
C ILE A 132 -38.01 -0.06 -16.26
N GLU A 133 -37.48 -0.63 -17.33
CA GLU A 133 -36.30 -0.30 -18.12
C GLU A 133 -36.30 1.12 -18.74
N GLY A 134 -35.13 1.63 -19.15
CA GLY A 134 -35.12 2.53 -20.30
C GLY A 134 -34.42 3.87 -20.10
N ARG A 135 -33.35 4.02 -20.87
CA ARG A 135 -32.46 5.16 -21.00
C ARG A 135 -33.08 6.21 -21.94
N THR A 136 -32.84 7.49 -21.64
CA THR A 136 -32.68 8.61 -22.60
C THR A 136 -33.84 9.09 -23.48
N SER A 137 -34.05 10.41 -23.38
CA SER A 137 -34.14 11.39 -24.48
C SER A 137 -35.52 11.84 -24.99
N LEU A 138 -35.65 13.18 -24.96
CA LEU A 138 -36.30 14.07 -25.93
C LEU A 138 -37.82 14.25 -25.91
N LEU A 139 -38.18 15.50 -25.59
CA LEU A 139 -39.08 16.39 -26.35
C LEU A 139 -40.41 15.82 -26.85
N LEU A 140 -41.51 16.38 -26.35
CA LEU A 140 -42.55 17.12 -27.10
C LEU A 140 -43.74 17.24 -26.14
N SER A 141 -44.09 18.46 -25.70
CA SER A 141 -45.06 19.34 -26.36
C SER A 141 -46.51 19.03 -25.97
N ALA A 142 -47.24 20.12 -25.77
CA ALA A 142 -48.68 20.26 -25.86
C ALA A 142 -49.50 20.17 -24.55
N SER A 143 -49.77 21.38 -24.04
CA SER A 143 -51.11 21.94 -23.79
C SER A 143 -52.03 21.24 -22.78
N HIS A 144 -52.25 21.92 -21.66
CA HIS A 144 -53.56 21.96 -21.01
C HIS A 144 -54.06 23.40 -21.00
N ALA A 145 -55.03 23.66 -21.89
CA ALA A 145 -56.11 24.58 -21.61
C ALA A 145 -57.11 23.81 -20.74
N TYR A 146 -57.55 24.42 -19.63
CA TYR A 146 -58.91 24.53 -19.09
C TYR A 146 -58.82 25.21 -17.73
#